data_AF-A0AAW2RLB1-F1
#
_entry.id   AF-A0AAW2RLB1-F1
#
_cell.length_a   1.000
_cell.length_b   1.000
_cell.length_c   1.000
_cell.angle_alpha   90.00
_cell.angle_beta   90.00
_cell.angle_gamma   90.00
#
_symmetry.space_group_name_H-M   'P 1'
#
loop_
_entity.id
_entity.type
_entity.pdbx_description
1 polymer ?
#
loop_
_entity_poly.entity_id
_entity_poly.type
_entity_poly.pdbx_seq_one_letter_code
_entity_poly.pdbx_strand_id
1 'polypeptide(L)'
;MAGKSRVYKSWHFSCGQMEVLSALCDTLLPSINVDEQLHPSVHHRQFYQTSASMAGTPHHVAEFIGGKIEHPKMYLARLAIGLLSTRLGTFVLCGRKSLCPNFPYFQTFSKVPSEEREQILRSWSISNFLLLRILFTGLKMFTLLLFFTQVNEKGENLSWKAIGYCGPDPGCAKTRTLKTSGPQDSQQKEDDAMFGPLYKGIINLSQSREEALHKLQSLGFPVSTPHSRSTPLMSLNPSFIVKCDAVVVGSGSGGGVVAGVLANAGHKVLVLEKGSYLARKNLSLLEGEALDQMYLGNGMLVTDNLDVLLVAGSTVGGGSTINWSASIRTPPHVLREWERKIRARVIR
;
A
#
# COMPACT_ATOMS: atom_id res chain seq x y z
N MET A 1 -6.21 6.49 -16.35
CA MET A 1 -5.03 5.86 -16.99
C MET A 1 -4.36 5.00 -15.94
N ALA A 2 -4.44 3.69 -16.11
CA ALA A 2 -3.92 2.71 -15.17
C ALA A 2 -2.41 2.90 -15.00
N GLY A 3 -1.95 3.13 -13.76
CA GLY A 3 -0.55 3.02 -13.44
C GLY A 3 -0.08 1.63 -13.87
N LYS A 4 1.04 1.56 -14.61
CA LYS A 4 1.67 0.30 -14.96
C LYS A 4 1.81 -0.50 -13.67
N SER A 5 0.99 -1.55 -13.52
CA SER A 5 1.18 -2.57 -12.51
C SER A 5 2.63 -3.02 -12.71
N ARG A 6 3.48 -2.80 -11.70
CA ARG A 6 4.84 -3.37 -11.73
C ARG A 6 4.64 -4.85 -12.07
N VAL A 7 5.17 -5.28 -13.20
CA VAL A 7 5.09 -6.69 -13.62
C VAL A 7 6.02 -7.46 -12.70
N TYR A 8 5.52 -7.75 -11.50
CA TYR A 8 6.19 -8.62 -10.56
C TYR A 8 6.27 -10.00 -11.21
N LYS A 9 7.43 -10.67 -11.15
CA LYS A 9 7.48 -12.11 -11.38
C LYS A 9 6.58 -12.75 -10.33
N SER A 10 5.34 -13.02 -10.69
CA SER A 10 4.35 -13.61 -9.80
C SER A 10 4.78 -15.04 -9.50
N TRP A 11 5.10 -15.32 -8.24
CA TRP A 11 5.27 -16.69 -7.80
C TRP A 11 3.89 -17.36 -7.75
N HIS A 12 3.74 -18.46 -8.48
CA HIS A 12 2.52 -19.26 -8.44
C HIS A 12 2.63 -20.35 -7.37
N PHE A 13 1.64 -20.43 -6.50
CA PHE A 13 1.55 -21.46 -5.48
C PHE A 13 0.85 -22.71 -6.03
N SER A 14 1.34 -23.89 -5.67
CA SER A 14 0.68 -25.16 -6.03
C SER A 14 -0.62 -25.36 -5.25
N CYS A 15 -1.46 -26.31 -5.68
CA CYS A 15 -2.71 -26.65 -4.97
C CYS A 15 -2.45 -26.98 -3.49
N GLY A 16 -1.46 -27.83 -3.19
CA GLY A 16 -1.10 -28.17 -1.81
C GLY A 16 -0.56 -26.99 -0.99
N GLN A 17 0.11 -26.03 -1.62
CA GLN A 17 0.53 -24.79 -0.95
C GLN A 17 -0.66 -23.86 -0.67
N MET A 18 -1.65 -23.81 -1.56
CA MET A 18 -2.88 -23.06 -1.36
C MET A 18 -3.73 -23.65 -0.24
N GLU A 19 -3.84 -24.99 -0.13
CA GLU A 19 -4.50 -25.65 1.00
C GLU A 19 -3.86 -25.27 2.34
N VAL A 20 -2.52 -25.22 2.39
CA VAL A 20 -1.77 -24.78 3.57
C VAL A 20 -2.05 -23.32 3.89
N LEU A 21 -2.04 -22.44 2.89
CA LEU A 21 -2.36 -21.02 3.09
C LEU A 21 -3.78 -20.82 3.62
N SER A 22 -4.77 -21.54 3.07
CA SER A 22 -6.14 -21.55 3.58
C SER A 22 -6.17 -22.02 5.03
N ALA A 23 -5.50 -23.12 5.36
CA ALA A 23 -5.43 -23.62 6.72
C ALA A 23 -4.76 -22.65 7.69
N LEU A 24 -3.70 -21.95 7.28
CA LEU A 24 -3.03 -20.91 8.08
C LEU A 24 -3.96 -19.71 8.32
N CYS A 25 -4.59 -19.20 7.26
CA CYS A 25 -5.49 -18.07 7.35
C CYS A 25 -6.73 -18.39 8.19
N ASP A 26 -7.34 -19.56 8.01
CA ASP A 26 -8.47 -20.02 8.81
C ASP A 26 -8.11 -20.29 10.27
N THR A 27 -6.84 -20.58 10.57
CA THR A 27 -6.39 -20.68 11.98
C THR A 27 -6.28 -19.29 12.61
N LEU A 28 -5.91 -18.27 11.84
CA LEU A 28 -5.77 -16.89 12.31
C LEU A 28 -7.11 -16.14 12.37
N LEU A 29 -8.03 -16.46 11.45
CA LEU A 29 -9.38 -15.91 11.36
C LEU A 29 -10.36 -17.06 11.05
N PRO A 30 -10.73 -17.85 12.08
CA PRO A 30 -11.65 -18.97 11.94
C PRO A 30 -13.11 -18.51 11.84
N SER A 31 -13.98 -19.40 11.37
CA SER A 31 -15.41 -19.24 11.61
C SER A 31 -15.73 -19.62 13.06
N ILE A 32 -16.54 -18.79 13.71
CA ILE A 32 -16.96 -18.95 15.10
C ILE A 32 -18.48 -19.08 15.12
N ASN A 33 -18.96 -20.15 15.76
CA ASN A 33 -20.38 -20.31 16.04
C ASN A 33 -20.76 -19.39 17.20
N VAL A 34 -21.71 -18.49 16.95
CA VAL A 34 -22.24 -17.54 17.93
C VAL A 34 -23.69 -17.90 18.25
N ASP A 35 -24.06 -17.76 19.51
CA ASP A 35 -25.43 -17.92 19.97
C ASP A 35 -26.34 -16.86 19.33
N GLU A 36 -27.39 -17.32 18.66
CA GLU A 36 -28.34 -16.46 17.97
C GLU A 36 -29.08 -15.51 18.92
N GLN A 37 -29.22 -15.88 20.19
CA GLN A 37 -29.89 -15.07 21.20
C GLN A 37 -29.07 -13.84 21.61
N LEU A 38 -27.73 -13.96 21.61
CA LEU A 38 -26.82 -12.85 21.95
C LEU A 38 -26.55 -11.91 20.77
N HIS A 39 -26.71 -12.39 19.52
CA HIS A 39 -26.42 -11.62 18.31
C HIS A 39 -27.59 -11.64 17.32
N PRO A 40 -28.64 -10.83 17.54
CA PRO A 40 -29.84 -10.84 16.71
C PRO A 40 -29.59 -10.35 15.27
N SER A 41 -28.61 -9.46 15.09
CA SER A 41 -28.23 -8.95 13.76
C SER A 41 -27.62 -10.05 12.89
N VAL A 42 -28.23 -10.27 11.73
CA VAL A 42 -27.72 -11.18 10.69
C VAL A 42 -26.29 -10.83 10.28
N HIS A 43 -25.94 -9.54 10.25
CA HIS A 43 -24.60 -9.09 9.89
C HIS A 43 -23.53 -9.48 10.92
N HIS A 44 -23.85 -9.46 12.21
CA HIS A 44 -22.93 -9.95 13.24
C HIS A 44 -22.72 -11.47 13.12
N ARG A 45 -23.81 -12.24 12.95
CA ARG A 45 -23.71 -13.69 12.76
C ARG A 45 -22.87 -14.04 11.53
N GLN A 46 -23.14 -13.39 10.40
CA GLN A 46 -22.38 -13.59 9.17
C GLN A 46 -20.90 -13.25 9.36
N PHE A 47 -20.58 -12.15 10.06
CA PHE A 47 -19.19 -11.78 10.34
C PHE A 47 -18.44 -12.85 11.13
N TYR A 48 -19.02 -13.35 12.24
CA TYR A 48 -18.38 -14.40 13.05
C TYR A 48 -18.30 -15.75 12.31
N GLN A 49 -19.32 -16.11 11.53
CA GLN A 49 -19.37 -17.39 10.82
C GLN A 49 -18.53 -17.42 9.53
N THR A 50 -17.97 -16.28 9.10
CA THR A 50 -17.15 -16.21 7.89
C THR A 50 -15.67 -16.38 8.25
N SER A 51 -15.07 -17.49 7.82
CA SER A 51 -13.61 -17.68 7.93
C SER A 51 -12.85 -16.91 6.85
N ALA A 52 -11.53 -16.82 6.98
CA ALA A 52 -10.67 -16.22 5.96
C ALA A 52 -10.82 -16.89 4.59
N SER A 53 -10.86 -18.22 4.53
CA SER A 53 -11.00 -18.97 3.28
C SER A 53 -12.36 -18.75 2.62
N MET A 54 -13.45 -18.68 3.39
CA MET A 54 -14.79 -18.35 2.90
C MET A 54 -14.83 -16.95 2.26
N ALA A 55 -14.03 -16.01 2.77
CA ALA A 55 -13.90 -14.67 2.24
C ALA A 55 -12.91 -14.57 1.05
N GLY A 56 -12.24 -15.65 0.66
CA GLY A 56 -11.23 -15.63 -0.42
C GLY A 56 -9.89 -15.00 -0.03
N THR A 57 -9.69 -14.64 1.24
CA THR A 57 -8.47 -14.00 1.75
C THR A 57 -7.17 -14.76 1.45
N PRO A 58 -7.11 -16.11 1.49
CA PRO A 58 -5.89 -16.86 1.17
C PRO A 58 -5.31 -16.56 -0.22
N HIS A 59 -6.17 -16.27 -1.22
CA HIS A 59 -5.71 -15.91 -2.56
C HIS A 59 -5.00 -14.56 -2.56
N HIS A 60 -5.56 -13.55 -1.88
CA HIS A 60 -4.91 -12.25 -1.75
C HIS A 60 -3.60 -12.34 -0.95
N VAL A 61 -3.57 -13.16 0.11
CA VAL A 61 -2.32 -13.43 0.86
C VAL A 61 -1.28 -14.07 -0.06
N ALA A 62 -1.68 -15.01 -0.91
CA ALA A 62 -0.80 -15.64 -1.89
C ALA A 62 -0.25 -14.63 -2.90
N GLU A 63 -1.06 -13.70 -3.43
CA GLU A 63 -0.60 -12.63 -4.32
C GLU A 63 0.41 -11.70 -3.63
N PHE A 64 0.14 -11.37 -2.36
CA PHE A 64 1.01 -10.55 -1.53
C PHE A 64 2.39 -11.18 -1.33
N ILE A 65 2.43 -12.44 -0.89
CA ILE A 65 3.67 -13.20 -0.72
C ILE A 65 4.31 -13.51 -2.08
N GLY A 66 3.50 -13.64 -3.13
CA GLY A 66 3.90 -14.03 -4.48
C GLY A 66 4.67 -12.96 -5.23
N GLY A 67 4.58 -11.70 -4.82
CA GLY A 67 5.41 -10.64 -5.40
C GLY A 67 4.90 -9.21 -5.22
N LYS A 68 3.72 -8.99 -4.64
CA LYS A 68 3.15 -7.63 -4.53
C LYS A 68 3.94 -6.71 -3.60
N ILE A 69 4.68 -7.27 -2.63
CA ILE A 69 5.56 -6.52 -1.72
C ILE A 69 7.03 -6.89 -1.97
N GLU A 70 7.89 -5.87 -2.01
CA GLU A 70 9.35 -6.00 -1.98
C GLU A 70 9.85 -6.01 -0.54
N HIS A 71 10.11 -7.20 0.02
CA HIS A 71 10.73 -7.35 1.34
C HIS A 71 11.75 -8.49 1.33
N PRO A 72 12.95 -8.32 1.94
CA PRO A 72 14.03 -9.30 1.84
C PRO A 72 13.65 -10.68 2.38
N LYS A 73 12.69 -10.79 3.30
CA LYS A 73 12.25 -12.06 3.89
C LYS A 73 11.08 -12.76 3.19
N MET A 74 10.59 -12.25 2.05
CA MET A 74 9.46 -12.88 1.34
C MET A 74 9.78 -14.32 0.88
N TYR A 75 11.05 -14.61 0.56
CA TYR A 75 11.46 -15.97 0.20
C TYR A 75 11.31 -16.96 1.37
N LEU A 76 11.46 -16.51 2.62
CA LEU A 76 11.31 -17.37 3.81
C LEU A 76 9.86 -17.78 3.99
N ALA A 77 8.91 -16.87 3.75
CA ALA A 77 7.49 -17.20 3.79
C ALA A 77 7.14 -18.26 2.73
N ARG A 78 7.64 -18.10 1.49
CA ARG A 78 7.44 -19.08 0.41
C ARG A 78 8.06 -20.44 0.74
N LEU A 79 9.27 -20.46 1.31
CA LEU A 79 9.93 -21.67 1.77
C LEU A 79 9.12 -22.37 2.87
N ALA A 80 8.65 -21.61 3.87
CA ALA A 80 7.84 -22.15 4.95
C ALA A 80 6.54 -22.76 4.43
N ILE A 81 5.81 -22.07 3.54
CA ILE A 81 4.60 -22.60 2.90
C ILE A 81 4.92 -23.87 2.10
N GLY A 82 6.05 -23.90 1.39
CA GLY A 82 6.55 -25.10 0.71
C GLY A 82 6.80 -26.27 1.66
N LEU A 83 7.47 -26.05 2.79
CA LEU A 83 7.72 -27.08 3.79
C LEU A 83 6.42 -27.61 4.41
N LEU A 84 5.50 -26.72 4.79
CA LEU A 84 4.20 -27.06 5.35
C LEU A 84 3.29 -27.83 4.38
N SER A 85 3.54 -27.71 3.06
CA SER A 85 2.85 -28.50 2.04
C SER A 85 3.34 -29.96 1.98
N THR A 86 4.42 -30.30 2.68
CA THR A 86 4.96 -31.66 2.78
C THR A 86 4.76 -32.24 4.18
N ARG A 87 4.64 -33.56 4.28
CA ARG A 87 4.46 -34.27 5.57
C ARG A 87 5.64 -34.09 6.52
N LEU A 88 6.86 -34.23 6.00
CA LEU A 88 8.09 -34.07 6.79
C LEU A 88 8.37 -32.61 7.11
N GLY A 89 8.20 -31.69 6.16
CA GLY A 89 8.41 -30.26 6.40
C GLY A 89 7.42 -29.68 7.42
N THR A 90 6.18 -30.19 7.44
CA THR A 90 5.22 -29.86 8.51
C THR A 90 5.77 -30.27 9.87
N PHE A 91 6.26 -31.50 10.03
CA PHE A 91 6.86 -31.92 11.31
C PHE A 91 8.09 -31.11 11.70
N VAL A 92 8.94 -30.72 10.73
CA VAL A 92 10.11 -29.87 11.00
C VAL A 92 9.69 -28.50 11.55
N LEU A 93 8.64 -27.87 11.02
CA LEU A 93 8.21 -26.53 11.43
C LEU A 93 7.24 -26.53 12.62
N CYS A 94 6.45 -27.59 12.78
CA CYS A 94 5.35 -27.67 13.75
C CYS A 94 5.64 -28.62 14.92
N GLY A 95 6.69 -29.44 14.81
CA GLY A 95 7.07 -30.41 15.84
C GLY A 95 6.04 -31.52 16.06
N ARG A 96 6.03 -32.08 17.27
CA ARG A 96 5.18 -33.25 17.61
C ARG A 96 3.67 -32.98 17.49
N LYS A 97 3.24 -31.72 17.60
CA LYS A 97 1.82 -31.34 17.49
C LYS A 97 1.23 -31.56 16.10
N SER A 98 2.07 -31.69 15.08
CA SER A 98 1.59 -32.03 13.74
C SER A 98 1.43 -33.53 13.51
N LEU A 99 1.80 -34.41 14.45
CA LEU A 99 1.68 -35.85 14.27
C LEU A 99 0.21 -36.29 14.36
N CYS A 100 -0.15 -37.32 13.60
CA CYS A 100 -1.43 -37.99 13.74
C CYS A 100 -1.25 -39.36 14.42
N PRO A 101 -2.28 -39.87 15.12
CA PRO A 101 -2.20 -41.16 15.81
C PRO A 101 -2.18 -42.35 14.85
N ASN A 102 -2.60 -42.18 13.59
CA ASN A 102 -2.73 -43.25 12.61
C ASN A 102 -1.57 -43.22 11.60
N PHE A 103 -1.08 -44.39 11.20
CA PHE A 103 -0.09 -44.48 10.14
C PHE A 103 -0.68 -44.00 8.78
N PRO A 104 0.02 -43.16 8.00
CA PRO A 104 1.35 -42.61 8.26
C PRO A 104 1.30 -41.43 9.24
N TYR A 105 2.04 -41.52 10.36
CA TYR A 105 2.01 -40.57 11.50
C TYR A 105 2.31 -39.12 11.13
N PHE A 106 2.87 -38.88 9.94
CA PHE A 106 3.16 -37.55 9.41
C PHE A 106 2.06 -37.11 8.46
N GLN A 107 1.57 -35.90 8.66
CA GLN A 107 0.56 -35.26 7.83
C GLN A 107 1.01 -33.86 7.39
N THR A 108 0.37 -33.32 6.36
CA THR A 108 0.56 -31.93 5.92
C THR A 108 -0.12 -30.97 6.88
N PHE A 109 0.32 -29.72 6.94
CA PHE A 109 -0.26 -28.72 7.85
C PHE A 109 -1.78 -28.55 7.65
N SER A 110 -2.26 -28.62 6.42
CA SER A 110 -3.69 -28.53 6.08
C SER A 110 -4.56 -29.62 6.72
N LYS A 111 -3.97 -30.77 7.06
CA LYS A 111 -4.67 -31.91 7.69
C LYS A 111 -4.58 -31.90 9.21
N VAL A 112 -3.79 -31.00 9.80
CA VAL A 112 -3.68 -30.87 11.26
C VAL A 112 -5.01 -30.35 11.82
N PRO A 113 -5.55 -30.95 12.89
CA PRO A 113 -6.78 -30.47 13.54
C PRO A 113 -6.71 -28.99 13.93
N SER A 114 -7.84 -28.29 13.92
CA SER A 114 -7.88 -26.83 14.13
C SER A 114 -7.26 -26.39 15.46
N GLU A 115 -7.56 -27.11 16.53
CA GLU A 115 -7.02 -26.82 17.87
C GLU A 115 -5.50 -26.98 17.92
N GLU A 116 -4.96 -28.03 17.29
CA GLU A 116 -3.51 -28.23 17.20
C GLU A 116 -2.84 -27.16 16.32
N ARG A 117 -3.48 -26.74 15.21
CA ARG A 117 -2.99 -25.64 14.38
C ARG A 117 -2.89 -24.34 15.18
N GLU A 118 -3.88 -24.02 16.01
CA GLU A 118 -3.85 -22.84 16.88
C GLU A 118 -2.67 -22.91 17.85
N GLN A 119 -2.48 -24.05 18.50
CA GLN A 119 -1.39 -24.25 19.44
C GLN A 119 -0.01 -24.17 18.77
N ILE A 120 0.10 -24.65 17.52
CA ILE A 120 1.31 -24.50 16.69
C ILE A 120 1.59 -23.03 16.39
N LEU A 121 0.61 -22.28 15.88
CA LEU A 121 0.81 -20.85 15.58
C LEU A 121 1.12 -20.04 16.85
N ARG A 122 0.46 -20.35 17.96
CA ARG A 122 0.78 -19.78 19.27
C ARG A 122 2.23 -20.07 19.66
N SER A 123 2.71 -21.29 19.45
CA SER A 123 4.12 -21.63 19.72
C SER A 123 5.11 -20.83 18.86
N TRP A 124 4.77 -20.54 17.60
CA TRP A 124 5.59 -19.69 16.74
C TRP A 124 5.66 -18.25 17.24
N SER A 125 4.56 -17.71 17.76
CA SER A 125 4.47 -16.33 18.28
C SER A 125 5.40 -16.06 19.47
N ILE A 126 5.65 -17.07 20.31
CA ILE A 126 6.51 -16.98 21.50
C ILE A 126 7.85 -17.73 21.33
N SER A 127 8.18 -18.10 20.10
CA SER A 127 9.36 -18.92 19.82
C SER A 127 10.67 -18.17 20.08
N ASN A 128 11.67 -18.88 20.61
CA ASN A 128 13.05 -18.39 20.65
C ASN A 128 13.66 -18.23 19.25
N PHE A 129 13.09 -18.91 18.23
CA PHE A 129 13.50 -18.76 16.84
C PHE A 129 12.86 -17.51 16.22
N LEU A 130 13.67 -16.46 16.01
CA LEU A 130 13.22 -15.19 15.43
C LEU A 130 12.45 -15.37 14.10
N LEU A 131 12.89 -16.30 13.24
CA LEU A 131 12.24 -16.54 11.95
C LEU A 131 10.79 -17.06 12.08
N LEU A 132 10.51 -17.87 13.10
CA LEU A 132 9.14 -18.34 13.37
C LEU A 132 8.25 -17.20 13.88
N ARG A 133 8.80 -16.31 14.72
CA ARG A 133 8.08 -15.10 15.18
C ARG A 133 7.77 -14.15 14.02
N ILE A 134 8.73 -13.92 13.13
CA ILE A 134 8.54 -13.11 11.92
C ILE A 134 7.49 -13.75 11.01
N LEU A 135 7.56 -15.08 10.79
CA LEU A 135 6.58 -15.81 9.98
C LEU A 135 5.16 -15.68 10.55
N PHE A 136 5.00 -15.91 11.86
CA PHE A 136 3.72 -15.75 12.54
C PHE A 136 3.18 -14.32 12.42
N THR A 137 4.02 -13.32 12.73
CA THR A 137 3.64 -11.91 12.69
C THR A 137 3.23 -11.49 11.29
N GLY A 138 3.99 -11.88 10.27
CA GLY A 138 3.66 -11.59 8.87
C GLY A 138 2.36 -12.25 8.43
N LEU A 139 2.16 -13.54 8.71
CA LEU A 139 0.91 -14.25 8.36
C LEU A 139 -0.29 -13.60 9.06
N LYS A 140 -0.20 -13.34 10.37
CA LYS A 140 -1.25 -12.65 11.12
C LYS A 140 -1.58 -11.27 10.52
N MET A 141 -0.55 -10.46 10.28
CA MET A 141 -0.74 -9.11 9.74
C MET A 141 -1.38 -9.14 8.36
N PHE A 142 -0.88 -9.96 7.42
CA PHE A 142 -1.43 -10.01 6.07
C PHE A 142 -2.82 -10.62 6.01
N THR A 143 -3.09 -11.70 6.75
CA THR A 143 -4.45 -12.28 6.80
C THR A 143 -5.46 -11.25 7.30
N LEU A 144 -5.17 -10.57 8.42
CA LEU A 144 -6.08 -9.59 8.99
C LEU A 144 -6.22 -8.36 8.11
N LEU A 145 -5.12 -7.77 7.65
CA LEU A 145 -5.13 -6.60 6.78
C LEU A 145 -5.97 -6.87 5.53
N LEU A 146 -5.72 -7.98 4.83
CA LEU A 146 -6.42 -8.27 3.59
C LEU A 146 -7.89 -8.58 3.82
N PHE A 147 -8.24 -9.32 4.87
CA PHE A 147 -9.64 -9.56 5.22
C PHE A 147 -10.43 -8.26 5.46
N PHE A 148 -9.86 -7.29 6.17
CA PHE A 148 -10.56 -6.03 6.49
C PHE A 148 -10.53 -4.99 5.37
N THR A 149 -9.56 -5.07 4.44
CA THR A 149 -9.40 -4.11 3.34
C THR A 149 -9.97 -4.59 2.00
N GLN A 150 -10.13 -5.91 1.80
CA GLN A 150 -10.65 -6.46 0.55
C GLN A 150 -12.12 -6.06 0.34
N VAL A 151 -12.53 -5.89 -0.92
CA VAL A 151 -13.92 -5.61 -1.26
C VAL A 151 -14.39 -6.58 -2.34
N ASN A 152 -15.69 -6.86 -2.34
CA ASN A 152 -16.32 -7.64 -3.41
C ASN A 152 -16.50 -6.78 -4.68
N GLU A 153 -17.08 -7.36 -5.72
CA GLU A 153 -17.37 -6.67 -7.00
C GLU A 153 -18.26 -5.43 -6.85
N LYS A 154 -19.02 -5.33 -5.76
CA LYS A 154 -19.87 -4.17 -5.45
C LYS A 154 -19.13 -3.07 -4.67
N GLY A 155 -17.86 -3.27 -4.34
CA GLY A 155 -17.07 -2.34 -3.52
C GLY A 155 -17.43 -2.39 -2.03
N GLU A 156 -18.05 -3.49 -1.56
CA GLU A 156 -18.43 -3.68 -0.16
C GLU A 156 -17.49 -4.69 0.53
N ASN A 157 -17.22 -4.47 1.81
CA ASN A 157 -16.57 -5.47 2.68
C ASN A 157 -17.59 -6.11 3.63
N LEU A 158 -17.44 -7.41 3.88
CA LEU A 158 -18.34 -8.21 4.70
C LEU A 158 -18.38 -7.77 6.18
N SER A 159 -17.27 -7.24 6.70
CA SER A 159 -17.14 -6.80 8.09
C SER A 159 -17.77 -5.45 8.38
N TRP A 160 -17.91 -4.57 7.38
CA TRP A 160 -18.30 -3.17 7.58
C TRP A 160 -19.62 -3.02 8.32
N LYS A 161 -20.66 -3.75 7.90
CA LYS A 161 -21.98 -3.71 8.57
C LYS A 161 -21.93 -4.22 10.01
N ALA A 162 -21.06 -5.19 10.28
CA ALA A 162 -20.90 -5.77 11.62
C ALA A 162 -20.14 -4.84 12.57
N ILE A 163 -19.20 -4.03 12.06
CA ILE A 163 -18.44 -3.05 12.87
C ILE A 163 -19.09 -1.65 12.87
N GLY A 164 -20.28 -1.51 12.28
CA GLY A 164 -20.99 -0.23 12.18
C GLY A 164 -20.35 0.79 11.23
N TYR A 165 -19.50 0.34 10.30
CA TYR A 165 -18.93 1.20 9.27
C TYR A 165 -19.86 1.27 8.05
N CYS A 166 -20.22 2.49 7.66
CA CYS A 166 -21.15 2.74 6.56
C CYS A 166 -20.54 2.56 5.16
N GLY A 167 -19.25 2.24 5.07
CA GLY A 167 -18.51 2.22 3.82
C GLY A 167 -18.09 3.61 3.34
N PRO A 168 -17.45 3.69 2.16
CA PRO A 168 -17.03 4.95 1.56
C PRO A 168 -18.22 5.82 1.15
N ASP A 169 -18.02 7.15 1.13
CA ASP A 169 -19.06 8.11 0.75
C ASP A 169 -19.60 7.81 -0.68
N PRO A 170 -20.92 7.51 -0.83
CA PRO A 170 -21.53 7.25 -2.13
C PRO A 170 -21.43 8.43 -3.10
N GLY A 171 -21.36 9.67 -2.60
CA GLY A 171 -21.18 10.87 -3.40
C GLY A 171 -19.84 10.89 -4.15
N CYS A 172 -18.78 10.37 -3.53
CA CYS A 172 -17.48 10.21 -4.18
C CYS A 172 -17.51 9.15 -5.29
N ALA A 173 -18.21 8.02 -5.08
CA ALA A 173 -18.34 6.95 -6.07
C ALA A 173 -19.15 7.37 -7.31
N LYS A 174 -20.27 8.08 -7.14
CA LYS A 174 -21.13 8.58 -8.23
C LYS A 174 -20.47 9.62 -9.12
N THR A 175 -19.43 10.28 -8.63
CA THR A 175 -18.69 11.29 -9.41
C THR A 175 -17.78 10.65 -10.48
N ARG A 176 -17.53 9.33 -10.41
CA ARG A 176 -16.84 8.58 -11.49
C ARG A 176 -17.71 8.40 -12.75
N THR A 177 -19.03 8.59 -12.68
CA THR A 177 -19.98 8.21 -13.75
C THR A 177 -20.85 9.35 -14.31
N LEU A 178 -20.77 10.59 -13.82
CA LEU A 178 -21.67 11.67 -14.25
C LEU A 178 -21.05 12.69 -15.25
N LYS A 179 -21.52 12.52 -16.50
CA LYS A 179 -21.89 13.49 -17.55
C LYS A 179 -20.81 14.32 -18.29
N THR A 180 -20.61 13.91 -19.54
CA THR A 180 -20.32 14.75 -20.71
C THR A 180 -21.55 15.60 -21.09
N SER A 181 -21.34 16.90 -21.30
CA SER A 181 -22.02 17.83 -22.22
C SER A 181 -22.33 19.22 -21.61
N GLY A 182 -21.50 20.22 -21.96
CA GLY A 182 -21.71 21.65 -21.70
C GLY A 182 -20.69 22.53 -22.48
N PRO A 183 -21.03 23.78 -22.85
CA PRO A 183 -20.29 24.59 -23.84
C PRO A 183 -18.94 25.15 -23.30
N GLN A 184 -18.06 25.62 -24.20
CA GLN A 184 -16.59 25.74 -24.04
C GLN A 184 -16.00 26.47 -22.79
N ASP A 185 -16.69 27.38 -22.10
CA ASP A 185 -16.22 27.90 -20.78
C ASP A 185 -16.39 26.88 -19.63
N SER A 186 -17.19 25.85 -19.88
CA SER A 186 -17.41 24.69 -19.00
C SER A 186 -16.23 23.72 -19.08
N GLN A 187 -15.48 23.68 -20.18
CA GLN A 187 -14.44 22.68 -20.41
C GLN A 187 -13.27 22.80 -19.44
N GLN A 188 -12.79 24.00 -19.12
CA GLN A 188 -11.69 24.14 -18.17
C GLN A 188 -12.11 23.75 -16.74
N LYS A 189 -13.35 24.07 -16.34
CA LYS A 189 -13.90 23.61 -15.06
C LYS A 189 -14.18 22.10 -15.05
N GLU A 190 -14.60 21.53 -16.16
CA GLU A 190 -14.81 20.08 -16.32
C GLU A 190 -13.48 19.31 -16.30
N ASP A 191 -12.45 19.82 -16.99
CA ASP A 191 -11.10 19.27 -17.01
C ASP A 191 -10.43 19.39 -15.63
N ASP A 192 -10.52 20.54 -14.97
CA ASP A 192 -10.02 20.71 -13.61
C ASP A 192 -10.81 19.85 -12.62
N ALA A 193 -12.09 19.59 -12.87
CA ALA A 193 -12.88 18.68 -12.04
C ALA A 193 -12.48 17.21 -12.29
N MET A 194 -12.16 16.81 -13.52
CA MET A 194 -11.86 15.44 -13.91
C MET A 194 -10.40 15.06 -13.67
N PHE A 195 -9.48 15.91 -14.09
CA PHE A 195 -8.05 15.70 -14.03
C PHE A 195 -7.39 16.49 -12.89
N GLY A 196 -8.09 17.41 -12.25
CA GLY A 196 -7.56 18.20 -11.14
C GLY A 196 -6.62 19.33 -11.61
N PRO A 197 -6.35 20.30 -10.74
CA PRO A 197 -5.73 21.58 -11.11
C PRO A 197 -4.28 21.45 -11.59
N LEU A 198 -3.58 20.37 -11.21
CA LEU A 198 -2.17 20.18 -11.56
C LEU A 198 -1.97 19.44 -12.89
N TYR A 199 -3.01 18.84 -13.47
CA TYR A 199 -2.90 17.93 -14.62
C TYR A 199 -2.11 18.51 -15.80
N LYS A 200 -2.34 19.79 -16.12
CA LYS A 200 -1.66 20.48 -17.23
C LYS A 200 -0.14 20.49 -17.04
N GLY A 201 0.33 20.61 -15.79
CA GLY A 201 1.75 20.63 -15.44
C GLY A 201 2.39 19.25 -15.18
N ILE A 202 1.61 18.16 -15.09
CA ILE A 202 2.17 16.83 -14.83
C ILE A 202 2.94 16.31 -16.05
N ILE A 203 4.21 15.96 -15.86
CA ILE A 203 5.05 15.33 -16.86
C ILE A 203 5.41 13.92 -16.38
N ASN A 204 5.05 12.90 -17.17
CA ASN A 204 5.33 11.51 -16.82
C ASN A 204 6.55 10.99 -17.59
N LEU A 205 7.66 10.80 -16.88
CA LEU A 205 8.91 10.31 -17.48
C LEU A 205 8.88 8.82 -17.86
N SER A 206 7.82 8.07 -17.51
CA SER A 206 7.68 6.63 -17.80
C SER A 206 6.97 6.30 -19.12
N GLN A 207 6.50 7.32 -19.84
CA GLN A 207 5.87 7.20 -21.16
C GLN A 207 6.93 7.24 -22.27
N SER A 208 7.12 8.39 -22.91
CA SER A 208 8.22 8.64 -23.84
C SER A 208 9.02 9.86 -23.41
N ARG A 209 10.33 9.80 -23.64
CA ARG A 209 11.24 10.90 -23.32
C ARG A 209 10.92 12.12 -24.19
N GLU A 210 10.62 11.89 -25.46
CA GLU A 210 10.36 12.92 -26.45
C GLU A 210 9.11 13.74 -26.10
N GLU A 211 8.02 13.09 -25.66
CA GLU A 211 6.81 13.79 -25.17
C GLU A 211 7.10 14.61 -23.92
N ALA A 212 7.89 14.07 -22.98
CA ALA A 212 8.26 14.78 -21.76
C ALA A 212 9.09 16.05 -22.06
N LEU A 213 10.06 15.96 -22.98
CA LEU A 213 10.87 17.11 -23.39
C LEU A 213 10.06 18.14 -24.14
N HIS A 214 9.20 17.71 -25.07
CA HIS A 214 8.30 18.61 -25.80
C HIS A 214 7.35 19.34 -24.83
N LYS A 215 6.79 18.64 -23.85
CA LYS A 215 5.92 19.24 -22.82
C LYS A 215 6.67 20.22 -21.93
N LEU A 216 7.92 19.94 -21.55
CA LEU A 216 8.76 20.89 -20.82
C LEU A 216 9.02 22.18 -21.64
N GLN A 217 9.34 22.02 -22.92
CA GLN A 217 9.55 23.15 -23.82
C GLN A 217 8.28 23.99 -24.02
N SER A 218 7.12 23.35 -24.19
CA SER A 218 5.84 24.06 -24.34
C SER A 218 5.43 24.80 -23.07
N LEU A 219 5.85 24.32 -21.90
CA LEU A 219 5.72 25.01 -20.61
C LEU A 219 6.79 26.10 -20.39
N GLY A 220 7.66 26.35 -21.38
CA GLY A 220 8.64 27.42 -21.35
C GLY A 220 9.94 27.09 -20.60
N PHE A 221 10.23 25.82 -20.34
CA PHE A 221 11.50 25.38 -19.77
C PHE A 221 12.53 25.14 -20.89
N PRO A 222 13.72 25.78 -20.84
CA PRO A 222 14.80 25.46 -21.77
C PRO A 222 15.32 24.04 -21.49
N VAL A 223 15.35 23.21 -22.53
CA VAL A 223 15.81 21.82 -22.47
C VAL A 223 16.99 21.64 -23.42
N SER A 224 18.01 20.89 -22.99
CA SER A 224 19.18 20.55 -23.82
C SER A 224 19.55 19.08 -23.63
N THR A 225 19.95 18.41 -24.71
CA THR A 225 20.50 17.05 -24.64
C THR A 225 22.03 17.14 -24.76
N PRO A 226 22.80 16.55 -23.83
CA PRO A 226 24.26 16.59 -23.93
C PRO A 226 24.71 15.84 -25.19
N HIS A 227 25.31 16.57 -26.13
CA HIS A 227 26.00 15.97 -27.28
C HIS A 227 27.36 15.41 -26.82
N SER A 228 27.74 14.27 -27.39
CA SER A 228 28.90 13.42 -27.02
C SER A 228 30.30 14.07 -27.07
N ARG A 229 30.44 15.40 -27.14
CA ARG A 229 31.75 16.06 -27.22
C ARG A 229 31.83 17.24 -26.23
N SER A 230 32.81 17.14 -25.33
CA SER A 230 33.33 18.15 -24.39
C SER A 230 32.69 18.27 -22.99
N THR A 231 33.21 17.53 -22.01
CA THR A 231 34.07 17.98 -20.88
C THR A 231 34.15 16.88 -19.81
N PRO A 232 35.32 16.59 -19.19
CA PRO A 232 35.50 15.41 -18.32
C PRO A 232 34.95 15.58 -16.90
N LEU A 233 34.23 16.67 -16.62
CA LEU A 233 33.88 17.06 -15.25
C LEU A 233 32.40 16.84 -14.96
N MET A 234 31.88 15.62 -15.13
CA MET A 234 30.68 15.14 -14.45
C MET A 234 30.47 13.66 -14.77
N SER A 235 30.67 12.78 -13.80
CA SER A 235 30.46 11.32 -13.90
C SER A 235 28.99 10.90 -14.04
N LEU A 236 28.10 11.81 -14.45
CA LEU A 236 26.65 11.65 -14.31
C LEU A 236 25.92 11.34 -15.63
N ASN A 237 26.58 11.44 -16.79
CA ASN A 237 26.02 11.14 -18.13
C ASN A 237 24.49 11.35 -18.25
N PRO A 238 23.98 12.59 -18.00
CA PRO A 238 22.54 12.82 -17.92
C PRO A 238 21.87 12.65 -19.29
N SER A 239 20.65 12.12 -19.33
CA SER A 239 19.92 11.94 -20.60
C SER A 239 19.43 13.26 -21.22
N PHE A 240 19.16 14.27 -20.40
CA PHE A 240 18.81 15.64 -20.79
C PHE A 240 19.03 16.59 -19.61
N ILE A 241 19.05 17.90 -19.89
CA ILE A 241 19.24 18.98 -18.93
C ILE A 241 18.08 19.96 -19.09
N VAL A 242 17.47 20.38 -17.97
CA VAL A 242 16.40 21.37 -17.95
C VAL A 242 16.87 22.57 -17.13
N LYS A 243 16.78 23.78 -17.69
CA LYS A 243 17.07 25.02 -16.97
C LYS A 243 15.81 25.51 -16.25
N CYS A 244 15.95 25.81 -14.97
CA CYS A 244 14.89 26.35 -14.12
C CYS A 244 15.54 27.20 -13.01
N ASP A 245 14.73 27.99 -12.30
CA ASP A 245 15.21 28.82 -11.20
C ASP A 245 15.33 28.03 -9.90
N ALA A 246 14.46 27.02 -9.71
CA ALA A 246 14.48 26.15 -8.56
C ALA A 246 13.96 24.74 -8.88
N VAL A 247 14.53 23.74 -8.19
CA VAL A 247 14.04 22.36 -8.18
C VAL A 247 13.61 22.00 -6.78
N VAL A 248 12.37 21.56 -6.62
CA VAL A 248 11.83 21.01 -5.36
C VAL A 248 11.75 19.50 -5.51
N VAL A 249 12.43 18.77 -4.65
CA VAL A 249 12.38 17.30 -4.63
C VAL A 249 11.36 16.86 -3.57
N GLY A 250 10.25 16.28 -4.04
CA GLY A 250 9.11 15.86 -3.24
C GLY A 250 8.03 16.94 -3.16
N SER A 251 6.79 16.56 -3.49
CA SER A 251 5.62 17.46 -3.50
C SER A 251 4.84 17.47 -2.18
N GLY A 252 5.41 16.90 -1.11
CA GLY A 252 4.78 16.76 0.20
C GLY A 252 4.47 18.08 0.91
N SER A 253 4.05 17.99 2.17
CA SER A 253 3.59 19.13 3.00
C SER A 253 4.56 20.32 3.05
N GLY A 254 5.88 20.09 3.00
CA GLY A 254 6.87 21.15 2.88
C GLY A 254 7.14 21.57 1.44
N GLY A 255 7.43 20.61 0.56
CA GLY A 255 7.86 20.87 -0.81
C GLY A 255 6.79 21.55 -1.67
N GLY A 256 5.52 21.14 -1.53
CA GLY A 256 4.40 21.78 -2.24
C GLY A 256 4.23 23.25 -1.85
N VAL A 257 4.40 23.58 -0.57
CA VAL A 257 4.33 24.97 -0.08
C VAL A 257 5.49 25.80 -0.64
N VAL A 258 6.72 25.30 -0.57
CA VAL A 258 7.90 25.97 -1.13
C VAL A 258 7.74 26.21 -2.64
N ALA A 259 7.29 25.19 -3.38
CA ALA A 259 7.05 25.32 -4.81
C ALA A 259 6.01 26.39 -5.12
N GLY A 260 4.89 26.42 -4.37
CA GLY A 260 3.86 27.44 -4.52
C GLY A 260 4.35 28.85 -4.24
N VAL A 261 5.12 29.06 -3.17
CA VAL A 261 5.68 30.37 -2.80
C VAL A 261 6.64 30.87 -3.88
N LEU A 262 7.56 30.02 -4.34
CA LEU A 262 8.54 30.38 -5.38
C LEU A 262 7.85 30.67 -6.73
N ALA A 263 6.88 29.85 -7.13
CA ALA A 263 6.14 30.06 -8.36
C ALA A 263 5.32 31.36 -8.31
N ASN A 264 4.70 31.68 -7.17
CA ASN A 264 3.96 32.94 -6.98
C ASN A 264 4.87 34.18 -7.00
N ALA A 265 6.16 34.02 -6.68
CA ALA A 265 7.18 35.05 -6.82
C ALA A 265 7.70 35.20 -8.27
N GLY A 266 7.19 34.41 -9.22
CA GLY A 266 7.55 34.47 -10.63
C GLY A 266 8.70 33.55 -11.05
N HIS A 267 9.19 32.68 -10.17
CA HIS A 267 10.25 31.73 -10.50
C HIS A 267 9.74 30.53 -11.31
N LYS A 268 10.57 30.04 -12.23
CA LYS A 268 10.37 28.77 -12.94
C LYS A 268 10.78 27.61 -12.04
N VAL A 269 9.79 26.94 -11.45
CA VAL A 269 10.00 25.85 -10.49
C VAL A 269 9.67 24.50 -11.12
N LEU A 270 10.58 23.53 -10.96
CA LEU A 270 10.29 22.11 -11.24
C LEU A 270 10.09 21.35 -9.94
N VAL A 271 9.03 20.55 -9.87
CA VAL A 271 8.77 19.65 -8.73
C VAL A 271 8.98 18.22 -9.19
N LEU A 272 9.88 17.50 -8.51
CA LEU A 272 10.15 16.09 -8.77
C LEU A 272 9.40 15.25 -7.73
N GLU A 273 8.46 14.42 -8.18
CA GLU A 273 7.68 13.53 -7.32
C GLU A 273 7.91 12.07 -7.73
N LYS A 274 8.12 11.20 -6.75
CA LYS A 274 8.26 9.75 -6.97
C LYS A 274 6.91 9.10 -7.22
N GLY A 275 5.88 9.59 -6.55
CA GLY A 275 4.52 9.10 -6.60
C GLY A 275 3.72 9.50 -7.83
N SER A 276 2.53 8.91 -7.94
CA SER A 276 1.56 9.28 -8.97
C SER A 276 0.71 10.47 -8.54
N TYR A 277 0.25 11.26 -9.51
CA TYR A 277 -0.76 12.28 -9.30
C TYR A 277 -2.16 11.67 -9.45
N LEU A 278 -3.00 11.83 -8.43
CA LEU A 278 -4.40 11.44 -8.44
C LEU A 278 -5.28 12.68 -8.24
N ALA A 279 -6.14 12.95 -9.22
CA ALA A 279 -7.17 13.98 -9.06
C ALA A 279 -8.15 13.59 -7.94
N ARG A 280 -8.80 14.57 -7.32
CA ARG A 280 -9.74 14.33 -6.21
C ARG A 280 -10.81 13.27 -6.54
N LYS A 281 -11.37 13.30 -7.75
CA LYS A 281 -12.38 12.31 -8.20
C LYS A 281 -11.83 10.90 -8.39
N ASN A 282 -10.51 10.78 -8.55
CA ASN A 282 -9.83 9.51 -8.79
C ASN A 282 -9.28 8.90 -7.50
N LEU A 283 -9.23 9.65 -6.39
CA LEU A 283 -8.86 9.14 -5.08
C LEU A 283 -9.85 8.04 -4.66
N SER A 284 -9.32 6.88 -4.31
CA SER A 284 -10.13 5.81 -3.75
C SER A 284 -10.35 6.06 -2.26
N LEU A 285 -11.58 5.87 -1.81
CA LEU A 285 -11.92 5.79 -0.39
C LEU A 285 -11.85 4.35 0.13
N LEU A 286 -11.41 3.41 -0.72
CA LEU A 286 -11.17 2.03 -0.36
C LEU A 286 -9.72 1.88 0.10
N GLU A 287 -9.54 1.37 1.31
CA GLU A 287 -8.22 1.27 1.94
C GLU A 287 -7.25 0.42 1.12
N GLY A 288 -7.66 -0.73 0.61
CA GLY A 288 -6.80 -1.60 -0.22
C GLY A 288 -6.29 -0.90 -1.49
N GLU A 289 -7.19 -0.24 -2.23
CA GLU A 289 -6.80 0.52 -3.44
C GLU A 289 -5.91 1.72 -3.09
N ALA A 290 -6.23 2.44 -2.01
CA ALA A 290 -5.45 3.58 -1.57
C ALA A 290 -4.03 3.17 -1.17
N LEU A 291 -3.86 2.09 -0.40
CA LEU A 291 -2.57 1.50 -0.05
C LEU A 291 -1.74 1.19 -1.30
N ASP A 292 -2.34 0.54 -2.29
CA ASP A 292 -1.66 0.16 -3.53
C ASP A 292 -1.22 1.36 -4.38
N GLN A 293 -2.02 2.42 -4.44
CA GLN A 293 -1.79 3.54 -5.37
C GLN A 293 -1.02 4.71 -4.75
N MET A 294 -1.18 4.93 -3.44
CA MET A 294 -0.77 6.17 -2.80
C MET A 294 0.29 5.99 -1.73
N TYR A 295 0.53 4.77 -1.25
CA TYR A 295 1.48 4.53 -0.17
C TYR A 295 2.78 3.95 -0.71
N LEU A 296 3.89 4.40 -0.15
CA LEU A 296 5.20 3.85 -0.45
C LEU A 296 5.25 2.38 -0.04
N GLY A 297 5.70 1.52 -0.95
CA GLY A 297 5.77 0.08 -0.73
C GLY A 297 4.41 -0.58 -0.52
N ASN A 298 3.35 -0.03 -1.14
CA ASN A 298 1.96 -0.46 -0.95
C ASN A 298 1.52 -0.41 0.52
N GLY A 299 2.09 0.54 1.28
CA GLY A 299 1.86 0.70 2.71
C GLY A 299 2.64 -0.27 3.59
N MET A 300 3.56 -1.08 3.03
CA MET A 300 4.26 -2.16 3.73
C MET A 300 5.76 -1.88 3.86
N LEU A 301 6.12 -0.65 4.21
CA LEU A 301 7.49 -0.29 4.55
C LEU A 301 7.77 -0.70 6.01
N VAL A 302 8.13 -1.96 6.19
CA VAL A 302 8.35 -2.58 7.51
C VAL A 302 9.82 -2.81 7.79
N THR A 303 10.20 -2.83 9.06
CA THR A 303 11.54 -3.28 9.47
C THR A 303 11.74 -4.76 9.18
N ASP A 304 12.99 -5.18 9.10
CA ASP A 304 13.39 -6.55 8.81
C ASP A 304 12.76 -7.61 9.74
N ASN A 305 12.51 -7.25 10.99
CA ASN A 305 11.87 -8.09 12.00
C ASN A 305 10.34 -7.92 12.08
N LEU A 306 9.74 -7.06 11.24
CA LEU A 306 8.32 -6.70 11.24
C LEU A 306 7.82 -5.98 12.51
N ASP A 307 8.72 -5.51 13.38
CA ASP A 307 8.35 -4.87 14.65
C ASP A 307 7.89 -3.41 14.46
N VAL A 308 8.34 -2.73 13.40
CA VAL A 308 7.94 -1.35 13.10
C VAL A 308 7.45 -1.24 11.66
N LEU A 309 6.27 -0.66 11.50
CA LEU A 309 5.69 -0.28 10.21
C LEU A 309 5.81 1.23 10.02
N LEU A 310 6.46 1.64 8.93
CA LEU A 310 6.51 3.03 8.48
C LEU A 310 5.46 3.26 7.40
N VAL A 311 4.64 4.29 7.60
CA VAL A 311 3.60 4.68 6.66
C VAL A 311 4.03 5.99 6.01
N ALA A 312 4.23 5.96 4.69
CA ALA A 312 4.66 7.12 3.93
C ALA A 312 3.89 7.24 2.62
N GLY A 313 3.53 8.48 2.25
CA GLY A 313 2.85 8.75 0.98
C GLY A 313 3.84 8.69 -0.18
N SER A 314 3.44 8.01 -1.26
CA SER A 314 4.08 7.97 -2.56
C SER A 314 3.07 8.43 -3.62
N THR A 315 2.58 9.65 -3.45
CA THR A 315 1.64 10.34 -4.34
C THR A 315 1.90 11.84 -4.28
N VAL A 316 1.40 12.61 -5.25
CA VAL A 316 1.46 14.08 -5.16
C VAL A 316 0.81 14.57 -3.87
N GLY A 317 1.50 15.46 -3.15
CA GLY A 317 1.12 15.90 -1.81
C GLY A 317 1.67 15.00 -0.68
N GLY A 318 2.29 13.85 -1.02
CA GLY A 318 3.00 13.00 -0.07
C GLY A 318 2.17 12.60 1.15
N GLY A 319 2.77 12.70 2.34
CA GLY A 319 2.11 12.37 3.60
C GLY A 319 0.85 13.18 3.89
N SER A 320 0.75 14.43 3.41
CA SER A 320 -0.46 15.25 3.58
C SER A 320 -1.67 14.73 2.80
N THR A 321 -1.46 13.92 1.77
CA THR A 321 -2.57 13.33 1.00
C THR A 321 -3.16 12.09 1.68
N ILE A 322 -2.38 11.41 2.52
CA ILE A 322 -2.77 10.14 3.16
C ILE A 322 -2.97 10.24 4.68
N ASN A 323 -2.70 11.40 5.30
CA ASN A 323 -2.81 11.56 6.74
C ASN A 323 -4.27 11.72 7.20
N TRP A 324 -4.47 11.69 8.52
CA TRP A 324 -5.77 11.92 9.15
C TRP A 324 -6.14 13.42 9.26
N SER A 325 -5.51 14.31 8.48
CA SER A 325 -5.82 15.76 8.41
C SER A 325 -5.76 16.55 9.74
N ALA A 326 -5.25 15.97 10.82
CA ALA A 326 -5.08 16.67 12.08
C ALA A 326 -4.03 17.78 11.96
N SER A 327 -4.45 19.03 12.22
CA SER A 327 -3.59 20.21 12.14
C SER A 327 -3.59 20.94 13.48
N ILE A 328 -2.55 20.67 14.28
CA ILE A 328 -2.39 21.25 15.61
C ILE A 328 -1.28 22.28 15.55
N ARG A 329 -1.54 23.49 16.04
CA ARG A 329 -0.54 24.56 16.07
C ARG A 329 0.59 24.19 17.04
N THR A 330 1.83 24.32 16.58
CA THR A 330 3.01 24.10 17.43
C THR A 330 2.96 25.01 18.66
N PRO A 331 3.09 24.46 19.89
CA PRO A 331 3.03 25.26 21.10
C PRO A 331 4.11 26.36 21.15
N PRO A 332 3.81 27.55 21.70
CA PRO A 332 4.76 28.67 21.72
C PRO A 332 6.09 28.36 22.41
N HIS A 333 6.10 27.48 23.41
CA HIS A 333 7.33 27.12 24.13
C HIS A 333 8.30 26.31 23.25
N VAL A 334 7.80 25.45 22.35
CA VAL A 334 8.62 24.69 21.41
C VAL A 334 9.27 25.63 20.39
N LEU A 335 8.51 26.60 19.87
CA LEU A 335 9.04 27.60 18.94
C LEU A 335 10.16 28.44 19.57
N ARG A 336 9.99 28.88 20.82
CA ARG A 336 11.04 29.59 21.58
C ARG A 336 12.27 28.73 21.81
N GLU A 337 12.09 27.44 22.05
CA GLU A 337 13.22 26.51 22.19
C GLU A 337 14.02 26.42 20.90
N TRP A 338 13.36 26.30 19.73
CA TRP A 338 14.04 26.25 18.44
C TRP A 338 14.81 27.53 18.13
N GLU A 339 14.19 28.70 18.36
CA GLU A 339 14.86 30.00 18.20
C GLU A 339 16.13 30.09 19.06
N ARG A 340 16.03 29.66 20.33
CA ARG A 340 17.16 29.72 21.27
C ARG A 340 18.26 28.70 20.96
N LYS A 341 17.91 27.44 20.66
CA LYS A 341 18.89 26.34 20.52
C LYS A 341 19.49 26.22 19.13
N ILE A 342 18.67 26.39 18.09
CA ILE A 342 19.07 26.15 16.69
C ILE A 342 19.06 27.42 15.84
N ARG A 343 18.82 28.60 16.45
CA ARG A 343 18.78 29.91 15.78
C ARG A 343 17.84 29.94 14.57
N ALA A 344 16.81 29.11 14.59
CA ALA A 344 15.79 29.08 13.55
C ALA A 344 14.82 30.25 13.76
N ARG A 345 14.61 31.08 12.73
CA ARG A 345 13.65 32.17 12.75
C ARG A 345 12.27 31.68 12.31
N VAL A 346 11.28 31.81 13.17
CA VAL A 346 9.89 31.48 12.81
C VAL A 346 9.31 32.65 12.01
N ILE A 347 9.06 32.43 10.73
CA ILE A 347 8.34 33.38 9.86
C ILE A 347 6.85 33.08 10.03
N ARG A 348 6.08 34.08 10.47
CA ARG A 348 4.62 33.98 10.66
C ARG A 348 3.87 34.62 9.51
#